data_AF-A0A821VJR3-F1
#
_entry.id   AF-A0A821VJR3-F1
#
_cell.length_a   1.000
_cell.length_b   1.000
_cell.length_c   1.000
_cell.angle_alpha   90.00
_cell.angle_beta   90.00
_cell.angle_gamma   90.00
#
_symmetry.space_group_name_H-M   'P 1'
#
loop_
_entity.id
_entity.type
_entity.pdbx_description
1 polymer ?
#
loop_
_entity_poly.entity_id
_entity_poly.type
_entity_poly.pdbx_seq_one_letter_code
_entity_poly.pdbx_strand_id
1 'polypeptide(L)' 'DDVPKKDAILIIGDWNAKVGETAVPGIAGKFGLGKRNEAGEKLIDFCQENHMIITNTCFQQPKRRLYTWTTPSGQHRNQI' A
#
# COMPACT_ATOMS: atom_id res chain seq x y z
N ASP A 1 -17.31 -13.46 -15.77
CA ASP A 1 -16.14 -12.93 -16.49
C ASP A 1 -14.89 -13.25 -15.70
N ASP A 2 -14.10 -14.22 -16.18
CA ASP A 2 -12.84 -14.59 -15.54
C ASP A 2 -11.67 -13.97 -16.30
N VAL A 3 -10.72 -13.40 -15.56
CA VAL A 3 -9.44 -12.94 -16.12
C VAL A 3 -8.61 -14.17 -16.48
N PRO A 4 -8.05 -14.25 -17.70
CA PRO A 4 -7.19 -15.37 -18.09
C PRO A 4 -6.02 -15.57 -17.11
N LYS A 5 -5.71 -16.82 -16.76
CA LYS A 5 -4.67 -17.16 -15.76
C LYS A 5 -3.27 -16.62 -16.04
N LYS A 6 -2.99 -16.26 -17.30
CA LYS A 6 -1.69 -15.72 -17.75
C LYS A 6 -1.59 -14.20 -17.59
N ASP A 7 -2.72 -13.53 -17.35
CA ASP A 7 -2.79 -12.08 -17.26
C ASP A 7 -2.60 -11.64 -15.79
N ALA A 8 -2.02 -10.46 -15.60
CA ALA A 8 -1.85 -9.85 -14.29
C ALA A 8 -2.91 -8.77 -14.07
N ILE A 9 -3.55 -8.77 -12.90
CA ILE A 9 -4.48 -7.71 -12.49
C ILE A 9 -3.67 -6.66 -11.74
N LEU A 10 -3.74 -5.42 -12.21
CA LEU A 10 -3.18 -4.27 -11.52
C LEU A 10 -4.31 -3.31 -11.15
N ILE A 11 -4.50 -3.08 -9.85
CA ILE A 11 -5.42 -2.07 -9.35
C ILE A 11 -4.60 -0.85 -8.92
N ILE A 12 -4.74 0.26 -9.63
CA ILE A 12 -4.05 1.51 -9.37
C ILE A 12 -5.03 2.59 -8.96
N GLY A 13 -4.57 3.50 -8.10
CA GLY A 13 -5.35 4.64 -7.67
C GLY A 13 -4.95 5.12 -6.29
N ASP A 14 -5.67 6.12 -5.81
CA ASP A 14 -5.58 6.59 -4.43
C ASP A 14 -6.60 5.82 -3.59
N TRP A 15 -6.10 4.94 -2.72
CA TRP A 15 -6.93 4.14 -1.80
C TRP A 15 -7.23 4.86 -0.48
N ASN A 16 -6.65 6.05 -0.26
CA ASN A 16 -6.72 6.80 0.98
C ASN A 16 -6.40 5.95 2.24
N ALA A 17 -5.49 5.00 2.09
CA ALA A 17 -5.14 4.00 3.09
C ALA A 17 -3.66 4.12 3.47
N LYS A 18 -3.33 3.93 4.76
CA LYS A 18 -1.95 3.88 5.23
C LYS A 18 -1.67 2.47 5.71
N VAL A 19 -0.81 1.75 5.02
CA VAL A 19 -0.42 0.37 5.35
C VAL A 19 0.68 0.34 6.42
N GLY A 20 1.56 1.35 6.40
CA GLY A 20 2.65 1.54 7.36
C GLY A 20 3.86 0.64 7.12
N GLU A 21 4.75 0.61 8.11
CA GLU A 21 6.04 -0.10 8.06
C GLU A 21 5.96 -1.59 8.45
N THR A 22 4.81 -2.05 8.95
CA THR A 22 4.61 -3.43 9.39
C THR A 22 4.39 -4.34 8.18
N ALA A 23 5.34 -5.25 7.94
CA ALA A 23 5.21 -6.28 6.93
C ALA A 23 4.08 -7.26 7.26
N VAL A 24 3.38 -7.70 6.21
CA VAL A 24 2.39 -8.77 6.25
C VAL A 24 2.81 -9.80 5.20
N PRO A 25 3.21 -11.02 5.60
CA PRO A 25 3.69 -12.03 4.65
C PRO A 25 2.75 -12.24 3.47
N GLY A 26 3.27 -12.11 2.25
CA GLY A 26 2.49 -12.27 1.01
C GLY A 26 1.64 -11.06 0.59
N ILE A 27 1.39 -10.09 1.49
CA ILE A 27 0.46 -8.98 1.26
C ILE A 27 1.15 -7.61 1.26
N ALA A 28 2.02 -7.33 2.23
CA ALA A 28 2.69 -6.03 2.37
C ALA A 28 4.14 -6.19 2.82
N GLY A 29 5.04 -5.39 2.23
CA GLY A 29 6.45 -5.34 2.62
C GLY A 29 6.71 -4.40 3.81
N LYS A 30 7.96 -4.41 4.28
CA LYS A 30 8.43 -3.60 5.42
C LYS A 30 8.88 -2.17 5.06
N PHE A 31 8.77 -1.79 3.78
CA PHE A 31 9.29 -0.51 3.29
C PHE A 31 8.22 0.56 3.11
N GLY A 32 7.03 0.34 3.68
CA GLY A 32 6.01 1.37 3.76
C GLY A 32 6.42 2.54 4.69
N LEU A 33 5.54 3.52 4.86
CA LEU A 33 5.80 4.72 5.66
C LEU A 33 4.74 4.91 6.75
N GLY A 34 5.20 5.13 7.98
CA GLY A 34 4.34 5.55 9.08
C GLY A 34 3.53 4.40 9.69
N LYS A 35 2.43 4.77 10.36
CA LYS A 35 1.57 3.84 11.09
C LYS A 35 0.35 3.47 10.26
N ARG A 36 -0.03 2.20 10.37
CA ARG A 36 -1.24 1.68 9.75
C ARG A 36 -2.49 2.37 10.30
N ASN A 37 -3.44 2.71 9.44
CA ASN A 37 -4.76 3.21 9.84
C ASN A 37 -5.86 2.18 9.54
N GLU A 38 -7.10 2.45 9.96
CA GLU A 38 -8.25 1.55 9.76
C GLU A 38 -8.47 1.21 8.27
N ALA A 39 -8.34 2.19 7.39
CA ALA A 39 -8.42 1.97 5.94
C ALA A 39 -7.29 1.06 5.42
N GLY A 40 -6.10 1.14 6.01
CA GLY A 40 -4.96 0.28 5.72
C GLY A 40 -5.18 -1.17 6.15
N GLU A 41 -5.86 -1.41 7.27
CA GLU A 41 -6.27 -2.78 7.66
C GLU A 41 -7.29 -3.34 6.66
N LYS A 42 -8.31 -2.56 6.31
CA LYS A 42 -9.31 -2.98 5.31
C LYS A 42 -8.67 -3.30 3.94
N LEU A 43 -7.63 -2.54 3.56
CA LEU A 43 -6.89 -2.81 2.32
C LEU A 43 -6.09 -4.12 2.41
N ILE A 44 -5.51 -4.44 3.56
CA ILE A 44 -4.83 -5.73 3.78
C ILE A 44 -5.82 -6.88 3.71
N ASP A 45 -6.97 -6.77 4.38
CA ASP A 45 -8.01 -7.79 4.35
C ASP A 45 -8.48 -8.05 2.91
N PHE A 46 -8.75 -6.98 2.16
CA PHE A 46 -9.09 -7.05 0.74
C PHE A 46 -8.01 -7.75 -0.08
N CYS A 47 -6.74 -7.39 0.10
CA CYS A 47 -5.64 -8.03 -0.62
C CYS A 47 -5.47 -9.50 -0.23
N GLN A 48 -5.70 -9.86 1.04
CA GLN A 48 -5.63 -11.23 1.52
C GLN A 48 -6.72 -12.11 0.90
N GLU A 49 -7.97 -11.63 0.88
CA GLU A 49 -9.10 -12.36 0.28
C GLU A 49 -8.91 -12.57 -1.24
N ASN A 50 -8.28 -11.61 -1.91
CA ASN A 50 -8.11 -11.60 -3.36
C ASN A 50 -6.72 -12.06 -3.83
N HIS A 51 -5.86 -12.55 -2.92
CA HIS A 51 -4.50 -13.01 -3.24
C HIS A 51 -3.64 -11.96 -3.95
N MET A 52 -3.69 -10.72 -3.47
CA MET A 52 -2.97 -9.57 -4.03
C MET A 52 -1.87 -9.05 -3.10
N ILE A 53 -0.92 -8.32 -3.67
CA ILE A 53 0.21 -7.73 -2.96
C ILE A 53 0.25 -6.20 -3.14
N ILE A 54 0.52 -5.49 -2.06
CA ILE A 54 0.65 -4.03 -2.00
C ILE A 54 2.07 -3.63 -2.36
N THR A 55 2.32 -3.40 -3.64
CA THR A 55 3.66 -3.20 -4.21
C THR A 55 4.39 -1.95 -3.69
N ASN A 56 3.68 -0.89 -3.31
CA ASN A 56 4.24 0.35 -2.76
C ASN A 56 5.07 0.13 -1.47
N THR A 57 4.89 -1.00 -0.80
CA THR A 57 5.59 -1.35 0.46
C THR A 57 6.72 -2.36 0.26
N CYS A 58 6.90 -2.88 -0.97
CA CYS A 58 7.82 -3.98 -1.28
C CYS A 58 9.26 -3.54 -1.58
N PHE A 59 9.47 -2.29 -1.97
CA PHE A 59 10.77 -1.81 -2.44
C PHE A 59 11.37 -0.77 -1.50
N GLN A 60 12.64 -0.97 -1.13
CA GLN A 60 13.37 0.01 -0.32
C GLN A 60 13.64 1.26 -1.15
N GLN A 61 13.18 2.42 -0.65
CA GLN A 61 13.48 3.72 -1.22
C GLN A 61 13.87 4.72 -0.13
N PRO A 62 14.57 5.82 -0.47
CA PRO A 62 14.76 6.91 0.47
C PRO A 62 13.42 7.45 0.96
N LYS A 63 13.25 7.68 2.26
CA LYS A 63 11.99 8.18 2.87
C LYS A 63 11.41 9.41 2.16
N ARG A 64 12.27 10.26 1.58
CA ARG A 64 11.83 11.44 0.82
C ARG A 64 11.05 11.16 -0.47
N ARG A 65 11.09 9.92 -0.96
CA ARG A 65 10.44 9.45 -2.20
C ARG A 65 9.24 8.52 -1.95
N LEU A 66 8.96 8.16 -0.70
CA LEU A 66 7.89 7.22 -0.35
C LEU A 66 6.51 7.89 -0.25
N TYR A 67 6.44 9.17 0.13
CA TYR A 67 5.16 9.83 0.29
C TYR A 67 4.63 10.33 -1.05
N THR A 68 3.34 10.09 -1.28
CA THR A 68 2.60 10.55 -2.46
C THR A 68 1.79 11.80 -2.16
N TRP A 69 1.59 12.13 -0.86
CA TRP A 69 0.80 13.27 -0.43
C TRP A 69 1.43 13.98 0.77
N THR A 70 1.30 15.31 0.80
CA THR A 70 1.71 16.17 1.91
C THR A 70 0.53 17.04 2.34
N THR A 71 0.33 17.24 3.64
CA THR A 71 -0.70 18.16 4.12
C THR A 71 -0.46 19.57 3.61
N PRO A 72 -1.51 20.41 3.44
CA PRO A 72 -1.32 21.82 3.09
C PRO A 72 -0.39 22.57 4.07
N SER A 73 -0.38 22.17 5.34
CA SER A 73 0.52 22.71 6.37
C SER A 73 1.98 22.25 6.26
N GLY A 74 2.28 21.28 5.39
CA GLY A 74 3.61 20.66 5.27
C GLY A 74 4.02 19.74 6.42
N GLN A 75 3.21 19.65 7.48
CA GLN A 75 3.55 18.94 8.72
C GLN A 75 3.52 17.42 8.57
N HIS A 76 2.64 16.88 7.72
CA HIS A 76 2.50 15.44 7.55
C HIS A 76 2.70 15.02 6.11
N ARG A 77 3.38 13.88 5.95
CA ARG A 77 3.65 13.23 4.68
C ARG A 77 3.07 11.83 4.75
N ASN A 78 2.24 11.47 3.79
CA ASN A 78 1.56 10.19 3.74
C ASN A 78 2.00 9.43 2.50
N GLN A 79 2.28 8.15 2.70
CA GLN A 79 2.27 7.18 1.62
C GLN A 79 0.87 6.61 1.54
N ILE A 80 0.34 6.59 0.33
CA ILE A 80 -0.93 5.99 -0.03
C ILE A 80 -0.64 4.79 -0.93
#